data_AF-E4MRK8-F1
#
_entry.id   AF-E4MRK8-F1
#
_cell.length_a   1.000
_cell.length_b   1.000
_cell.length_c   1.000
_cell.angle_alpha   90.00
_cell.angle_beta   90.00
_cell.angle_gamma   90.00
#
_symmetry.space_group_name_H-M   'P 1'
#
loop_
_entity.id
_entity.type
_entity.pdbx_description
1 polymer ?
#
loop_
_entity_poly.entity_id
_entity_poly.type
_entity_poly.pdbx_seq_one_letter_code
_entity_poly.pdbx_strand_id
1 'polypeptide(L)'
;MSALIPTIETQSEAEIIAFQEEKLRELLQYLNEKSVFYQNLFRKHHIRIEDIRTLADLQKIPTTHKDDLQRENDAFLCVPKTAIVDYASTSGTMGTPVTFGLTDKDLDRLAYNEAISLACAGIQKGDVVQLMTTIDRRFMAGLAYFLGIRKMGASIIRVGAGIPELQWDSIRLYEPKYLIAVPSFVLKMIEYAEKNGIDYRASSVKGVVCIGEALRNQDFSPTLLAKKITEKWQGLQLYSTYASTEMSTTFTECEYQHGGHHHPELIITEVLDDEGHPVPDGESGELTITTLGVEGMPLLRFRTGDIVAMHSTPCKCGRHTARVSPVLGRKQQMIKYKGTTLYPPALMDLLTGF
;
A
#
# COMPACT_ATOMS: atom_id res chain seq x y z
N MET A 1 -5.92 -4.51 24.66
CA MET A 1 -4.72 -3.71 24.33
C MET A 1 -5.02 -3.04 23.01
N SER A 2 -5.11 -1.71 22.98
CA SER A 2 -5.47 -1.01 21.73
C SER A 2 -4.40 -1.27 20.69
N ALA A 3 -4.81 -1.45 19.43
CA ALA A 3 -3.90 -1.41 18.30
C ALA A 3 -3.01 -0.17 18.40
N LEU A 4 -1.80 -0.25 17.85
CA LEU A 4 -0.90 0.89 17.70
C LEU A 4 -1.54 1.89 16.72
N ILE A 5 -2.50 2.69 17.20
CA ILE A 5 -3.15 3.76 16.43
C ILE A 5 -2.35 5.04 16.68
N PRO A 6 -1.68 5.61 15.68
CA PRO A 6 -1.02 6.90 15.81
C PRO A 6 -2.01 7.98 16.26
N THR A 7 -1.56 8.89 17.14
CA THR A 7 -2.42 9.92 17.72
C THR A 7 -3.11 10.78 16.67
N ILE A 8 -2.43 11.07 15.55
CA ILE A 8 -3.00 11.86 14.45
C ILE A 8 -4.21 11.17 13.80
N GLU A 9 -4.25 9.84 13.78
CA GLU A 9 -5.34 9.08 13.14
C GLU A 9 -6.65 9.11 13.93
N THR A 10 -6.63 9.60 15.17
CA THR A 10 -7.82 9.77 16.02
C THR A 10 -8.22 11.23 16.21
N GLN A 11 -7.52 12.17 15.57
CA GLN A 11 -7.86 13.60 15.64
C GLN A 11 -9.05 13.92 14.73
N SER A 12 -9.59 15.13 14.83
CA SER A 12 -10.60 15.61 13.90
C SER A 12 -10.05 15.79 12.49
N GLU A 13 -10.92 15.78 11.49
CA GLU A 13 -10.54 16.02 10.09
C GLU A 13 -9.78 17.34 9.92
N ALA A 14 -10.22 18.41 10.59
CA ALA A 14 -9.55 19.71 10.54
C ALA A 14 -8.11 19.67 11.10
N GLU A 15 -7.89 18.93 12.20
CA GLU A 15 -6.55 18.75 12.78
C GLU A 15 -5.64 17.91 11.89
N ILE A 16 -6.20 16.86 11.25
CA ILE A 16 -5.48 16.05 10.26
C ILE A 16 -5.06 16.91 9.06
N ILE A 17 -5.97 17.71 8.51
CA ILE A 17 -5.68 18.62 7.39
C ILE A 17 -4.59 19.61 7.79
N ALA A 18 -4.74 20.30 8.93
CA ALA A 18 -3.76 21.28 9.39
C ALA A 18 -2.35 20.67 9.57
N PHE A 19 -2.29 19.45 10.12
CA PHE A 19 -1.05 18.69 10.24
C PHE A 19 -0.44 18.38 8.86
N GLN A 20 -1.24 17.92 7.90
CA GLN A 20 -0.74 17.62 6.56
C GLN A 20 -0.28 18.88 5.81
N GLU A 21 -0.94 20.03 6.01
CA GLU A 21 -0.53 21.31 5.43
C GLU A 21 0.79 21.83 5.99
N GLU A 22 1.09 21.54 7.26
CA GLU A 22 2.43 21.76 7.82
C GLU A 22 3.47 20.87 7.13
N LYS A 23 3.21 19.56 7.04
CA LYS A 23 4.13 18.60 6.40
C LYS A 23 4.31 18.82 4.91
N LEU A 24 3.29 19.30 4.22
CA LEU A 24 3.37 19.69 2.82
C LEU A 24 4.37 20.84 2.64
N ARG A 25 4.34 21.85 3.51
CA ARG A 25 5.28 22.99 3.43
C ARG A 25 6.72 22.54 3.67
N GLU A 26 6.95 21.68 4.66
CA GLU A 26 8.27 21.05 4.90
C GLU A 26 8.77 20.32 3.65
N LEU A 27 7.91 19.49 3.04
CA LEU A 27 8.24 18.75 1.82
C LEU A 27 8.56 19.68 0.65
N LEU A 28 7.72 20.69 0.39
CA LEU A 28 7.93 21.61 -0.74
C LEU A 28 9.24 22.36 -0.61
N GLN A 29 9.60 22.79 0.60
CA GLN A 29 10.90 23.39 0.87
C GLN A 29 12.03 22.38 0.58
N TYR A 30 11.93 21.16 1.09
CA TYR A 30 12.94 20.12 0.86
C TYR A 30 13.13 19.82 -0.64
N LEU A 31 12.05 19.66 -1.39
CA LEU A 31 12.09 19.43 -2.83
C LEU A 31 12.70 20.61 -3.60
N ASN A 32 12.33 21.84 -3.23
CA ASN A 32 12.87 23.05 -3.85
C ASN A 32 14.38 23.24 -3.57
N GLU A 33 14.89 22.73 -2.44
CA GLU A 33 16.31 22.81 -2.10
C GLU A 33 17.13 21.66 -2.70
N LYS A 34 16.57 20.46 -2.82
CA LYS A 34 17.34 19.23 -3.03
C LYS A 34 17.07 18.50 -4.35
N SER A 35 15.84 18.53 -4.86
CA SER A 35 15.49 17.77 -6.06
C SER A 35 15.67 18.60 -7.32
N VAL A 36 16.58 18.19 -8.19
CA VAL A 36 16.80 18.83 -9.49
C VAL A 36 15.54 18.80 -10.34
N PHE A 37 14.80 17.68 -10.31
CA PHE A 37 13.55 17.52 -11.06
C PHE A 37 12.50 18.55 -10.61
N TYR A 38 12.21 18.62 -9.30
CA TYR A 38 11.17 19.53 -8.81
C TYR A 38 11.59 21.01 -8.90
N GLN A 39 12.87 21.35 -8.74
CA GLN A 39 13.38 22.69 -9.04
C GLN A 39 13.08 23.11 -10.48
N ASN A 40 13.29 22.21 -11.44
CA ASN A 40 13.00 22.46 -12.84
C ASN A 40 11.49 22.55 -13.11
N LEU A 41 10.69 21.69 -12.48
CA LEU A 41 9.23 21.73 -12.56
C LEU A 41 8.69 23.07 -12.06
N PHE A 42 9.11 23.51 -10.87
CA PHE A 42 8.67 24.77 -10.28
C PHE A 42 9.08 25.97 -11.15
N ARG A 43 10.32 26.00 -11.64
CA ARG A 43 10.80 27.07 -12.53
C ARG A 43 10.02 27.11 -13.84
N LYS A 44 9.79 25.96 -14.48
CA LYS A 44 9.09 25.83 -15.76
C LYS A 44 7.63 26.31 -15.66
N HIS A 45 6.98 26.03 -14.54
CA HIS A 45 5.57 26.37 -14.33
C HIS A 45 5.37 27.65 -13.51
N HIS A 46 6.44 28.40 -13.23
CA HIS A 46 6.42 29.63 -12.44
C HIS A 46 5.75 29.45 -11.06
N ILE A 47 5.96 28.28 -10.44
CA ILE A 47 5.40 27.94 -9.13
C ILE A 47 6.30 28.54 -8.05
N ARG A 48 5.69 29.33 -7.15
CA ARG A 48 6.31 29.76 -5.91
C ARG A 48 5.78 28.89 -4.79
N ILE A 49 6.65 28.16 -4.10
CA ILE A 49 6.23 27.21 -3.07
C ILE A 49 5.53 27.90 -1.89
N GLU A 50 5.80 29.19 -1.67
CA GLU A 50 5.19 30.02 -0.61
C GLU A 50 3.69 30.31 -0.86
N ASP A 51 3.23 30.12 -2.10
CA ASP A 51 1.82 30.26 -2.51
C ASP A 51 1.02 28.96 -2.31
N ILE A 52 1.68 27.88 -1.89
CA ILE A 52 1.08 26.56 -1.62
C ILE A 52 0.99 26.38 -0.11
N ARG A 53 -0.15 26.76 0.47
CA ARG A 53 -0.34 26.79 1.93
C ARG A 53 -1.33 25.75 2.42
N THR A 54 -2.24 25.34 1.55
CA THR A 54 -3.31 24.40 1.85
C THR A 54 -3.23 23.16 0.97
N LEU A 55 -3.90 22.08 1.36
CA LEU A 55 -4.01 20.90 0.51
C LEU A 55 -4.69 21.23 -0.84
N ALA A 56 -5.65 22.16 -0.85
CA ALA A 56 -6.32 22.61 -2.07
C ALA A 56 -5.36 23.31 -3.05
N ASP A 57 -4.30 23.96 -2.54
CA ASP A 57 -3.31 24.61 -3.38
C ASP A 57 -2.46 23.63 -4.20
N LEU A 58 -2.45 22.33 -3.87
CA LEU A 58 -1.79 21.29 -4.67
C LEU A 58 -2.26 21.32 -6.13
N GLN A 59 -3.50 21.72 -6.41
CA GLN A 59 -4.05 21.88 -7.76
C GLN A 59 -3.27 22.89 -8.63
N LYS A 60 -2.49 23.78 -8.02
CA LYS A 60 -1.60 24.72 -8.73
C LYS A 60 -0.32 24.06 -9.25
N ILE A 61 0.02 22.86 -8.77
CA ILE A 61 1.23 22.11 -9.14
C ILE A 61 0.84 21.02 -10.14
N PRO A 62 1.48 20.91 -11.32
CA PRO A 62 1.21 19.81 -12.24
C PRO A 62 1.54 18.46 -11.60
N THR A 63 0.81 17.42 -12.00
CA THR A 63 1.09 16.06 -11.53
C THR A 63 2.40 15.52 -12.10
N THR A 64 2.98 14.55 -11.40
CA THR A 64 4.11 13.75 -11.88
C THR A 64 3.67 12.33 -12.20
N HIS A 65 4.40 11.68 -13.11
CA HIS A 65 4.03 10.38 -13.65
C HIS A 65 5.22 9.43 -13.68
N LYS A 66 4.93 8.14 -13.83
CA LYS A 66 5.95 7.10 -13.98
C LYS A 66 6.93 7.39 -15.13
N ASP A 67 6.44 7.98 -16.22
CA ASP A 67 7.27 8.32 -17.37
C ASP A 67 8.31 9.41 -17.06
N ASP A 68 8.02 10.32 -16.10
CA ASP A 68 9.00 11.30 -15.62
C ASP A 68 10.16 10.59 -14.91
N LEU A 69 9.83 9.64 -14.02
CA LEU A 69 10.81 8.82 -13.32
C LEU A 69 11.63 7.94 -14.28
N GLN A 70 11.04 7.48 -15.38
CA GLN A 70 11.76 6.70 -16.39
C GLN A 70 12.75 7.56 -17.20
N ARG A 71 12.38 8.81 -17.49
CA ARG A 71 13.24 9.73 -18.26
C ARG A 71 14.36 10.33 -17.42
N GLU A 72 14.08 10.68 -16.17
CA GLU A 72 14.98 11.50 -15.34
C GLU A 72 15.15 10.94 -13.91
N ASN A 73 15.25 9.62 -13.74
CA ASN A 73 15.25 8.94 -12.43
C ASN A 73 16.19 9.59 -11.40
N ASP A 74 17.44 9.85 -11.77
CA ASP A 74 18.44 10.45 -10.87
C ASP A 74 18.10 11.90 -10.47
N ALA A 75 17.35 12.64 -11.29
CA ALA A 75 16.97 14.03 -10.99
C ALA A 75 15.94 14.12 -9.85
N PHE A 76 15.24 13.03 -9.55
CA PHE A 76 14.32 12.93 -8.42
C PHE A 76 15.02 12.73 -7.08
N LEU A 77 16.30 12.33 -7.08
CA LEU A 77 17.06 12.15 -5.84
C LEU A 77 17.24 13.49 -5.12
N CYS A 78 16.97 13.49 -3.82
CA CYS A 78 17.27 14.61 -2.92
C CYS A 78 18.57 14.40 -2.13
N VAL A 79 19.19 13.24 -2.27
CA VAL A 79 20.44 12.85 -1.59
C VAL A 79 21.49 12.40 -2.61
N PRO A 80 22.80 12.54 -2.30
CA PRO A 80 23.82 11.94 -3.14
C PRO A 80 23.68 10.41 -3.17
N LYS A 81 24.05 9.77 -4.27
CA LYS A 81 23.96 8.30 -4.40
C LYS A 81 24.74 7.54 -3.32
N THR A 82 25.76 8.15 -2.73
CA THR A 82 26.53 7.58 -1.61
C THR A 82 25.75 7.49 -0.29
N ALA A 83 24.62 8.19 -0.17
CA ALA A 83 23.72 8.08 0.98
C ALA A 83 22.61 7.03 0.78
N ILE A 84 22.50 6.44 -0.41
CA ILE A 84 21.53 5.37 -0.70
C ILE A 84 22.09 4.06 -0.14
N VAL A 85 21.29 3.39 0.68
CA VAL A 85 21.66 2.12 1.34
C VAL A 85 20.92 0.91 0.75
N ASP A 86 19.78 1.13 0.09
CA ASP A 86 19.03 0.09 -0.61
C ASP A 86 18.42 0.62 -1.93
N TYR A 87 18.27 -0.28 -2.90
CA TYR A 87 17.64 0.01 -4.17
C TYR A 87 16.44 -0.91 -4.42
N ALA A 88 15.25 -0.32 -4.49
CA ALA A 88 14.04 -0.99 -4.95
C ALA A 88 13.78 -0.70 -6.43
N SER A 89 13.12 -1.62 -7.14
CA SER A 89 12.76 -1.39 -8.54
C SER A 89 11.36 -1.90 -8.85
N THR A 90 10.61 -1.13 -9.64
CA THR A 90 9.32 -1.61 -10.15
C THR A 90 9.51 -2.21 -11.54
N SER A 91 8.88 -3.37 -11.79
CA SER A 91 8.86 -3.97 -13.12
C SER A 91 7.99 -3.11 -14.04
N GLY A 92 8.61 -2.47 -15.04
CA GLY A 92 7.88 -1.84 -16.14
C GLY A 92 7.34 -2.93 -17.08
N THR A 93 6.08 -2.82 -17.49
CA THR A 93 5.47 -3.74 -18.47
C THR A 93 5.94 -3.50 -19.91
N MET A 94 6.61 -2.37 -20.21
CA MET A 94 6.93 -1.97 -21.59
C MET A 94 8.30 -1.29 -21.83
N GLY A 95 9.33 -1.48 -20.99
CA GLY A 95 10.66 -0.93 -21.34
C GLY A 95 11.67 -0.89 -20.19
N THR A 96 11.82 0.28 -19.55
CA THR A 96 12.87 0.53 -18.55
C THR A 96 12.30 0.51 -17.13
N PRO A 97 12.86 -0.29 -16.20
CA PRO A 97 12.43 -0.29 -14.80
C PRO A 97 12.74 1.05 -14.13
N VAL A 98 11.84 1.50 -13.26
CA VAL A 98 12.07 2.66 -12.40
C VAL A 98 12.77 2.19 -11.13
N THR A 99 13.84 2.89 -10.75
CA THR A 99 14.61 2.60 -9.54
C THR A 99 14.29 3.62 -8.45
N PHE A 100 14.23 3.15 -7.22
CA PHE A 100 14.03 3.95 -6.02
C PHE A 100 15.24 3.77 -5.10
N GLY A 101 15.94 4.86 -4.81
CA GLY A 101 17.02 4.91 -3.85
C GLY A 101 16.47 5.21 -2.46
N LEU A 102 16.76 4.32 -1.51
CA LEU A 102 16.32 4.42 -0.12
C LEU A 102 17.50 4.72 0.78
N THR A 103 17.38 5.74 1.62
CA THR A 103 18.29 6.00 2.74
C THR A 103 17.95 5.11 3.93
N ASP A 104 18.82 5.08 4.94
CA ASP A 104 18.54 4.36 6.18
C ASP A 104 17.28 4.90 6.89
N LYS A 105 17.08 6.23 6.86
CA LYS A 105 15.86 6.85 7.41
C LYS A 105 14.60 6.47 6.63
N ASP A 106 14.70 6.27 5.32
CA ASP A 106 13.58 5.78 4.51
C ASP A 106 13.18 4.37 4.92
N LEU A 107 14.15 3.49 5.21
CA LEU A 107 13.90 2.15 5.71
C LEU A 107 13.29 2.18 7.12
N ASP A 108 13.73 3.08 8.00
CA ASP A 108 13.15 3.26 9.34
C ASP A 108 11.70 3.76 9.30
N ARG A 109 11.40 4.65 8.36
CA ARG A 109 10.05 5.15 8.06
C ARG A 109 9.19 4.03 7.48
N LEU A 110 9.72 3.24 6.54
CA LEU A 110 9.03 2.08 5.97
C LEU A 110 8.72 1.03 7.05
N ALA A 111 9.66 0.80 7.97
CA ALA A 111 9.47 -0.07 9.12
C ALA A 111 8.35 0.46 10.05
N TYR A 112 8.28 1.78 10.27
CA TYR A 112 7.22 2.41 11.05
C TYR A 112 5.86 2.21 10.40
N ASN A 113 5.76 2.54 9.10
CA ASN A 113 4.56 2.31 8.30
C ASN A 113 4.05 0.87 8.47
N GLU A 114 4.88 -0.12 8.17
CA GLU A 114 4.44 -1.51 8.21
C GLU A 114 4.08 -1.98 9.61
N ALA A 115 4.74 -1.48 10.66
CA ALA A 115 4.37 -1.80 12.04
C ALA A 115 2.95 -1.31 12.38
N ILE A 116 2.59 -0.07 12.03
CA ILE A 116 1.24 0.48 12.29
C ILE A 116 0.18 -0.15 11.38
N SER A 117 0.53 -0.45 10.13
CA SER A 117 -0.35 -1.10 9.16
C SER A 117 -0.67 -2.55 9.58
N LEU A 118 0.33 -3.34 10.01
CA LEU A 118 0.12 -4.71 10.49
C LEU A 118 -0.63 -4.73 11.83
N ALA A 119 -0.40 -3.74 12.71
CA ALA A 119 -1.19 -3.59 13.92
C ALA A 119 -2.67 -3.28 13.62
N CYS A 120 -2.98 -2.63 12.50
CA CYS A 120 -4.34 -2.43 12.01
C CYS A 120 -5.06 -3.77 11.72
N ALA A 121 -4.34 -4.75 11.17
CA ALA A 121 -4.84 -6.11 10.95
C ALA A 121 -4.87 -6.98 12.23
N GLY A 122 -4.54 -6.40 13.39
CA GLY A 122 -4.59 -7.07 14.69
C GLY A 122 -3.32 -7.83 15.08
N ILE A 123 -2.24 -7.72 14.29
CA ILE A 123 -0.93 -8.31 14.67
C ILE A 123 -0.37 -7.52 15.86
N GLN A 124 0.20 -8.22 16.84
CA GLN A 124 0.71 -7.61 18.06
C GLN A 124 2.14 -8.06 18.37
N LYS A 125 2.80 -7.28 19.24
CA LYS A 125 4.09 -7.67 19.82
C LYS A 125 4.00 -9.07 20.43
N GLY A 126 4.97 -9.93 20.11
CA GLY A 126 5.00 -11.32 20.58
C GLY A 126 4.28 -12.33 19.68
N ASP A 127 3.44 -11.89 18.73
CA ASP A 127 2.89 -12.81 17.73
C ASP A 127 4.01 -13.37 16.83
N VAL A 128 3.80 -14.58 16.30
CA VAL A 128 4.66 -15.20 15.28
C VAL A 128 3.97 -15.09 13.93
N VAL A 129 4.68 -14.54 12.94
CA VAL A 129 4.17 -14.26 11.59
C VAL A 129 5.01 -14.97 10.54
N GLN A 130 4.38 -15.68 9.61
CA GLN A 130 5.07 -16.32 8.49
C GLN A 130 4.96 -15.48 7.22
N LEU A 131 6.10 -15.04 6.70
CA LEU A 131 6.21 -14.29 5.46
C LEU A 131 6.35 -15.26 4.28
N MET A 132 5.34 -15.24 3.41
CA MET A 132 5.23 -16.13 2.25
C MET A 132 5.50 -15.40 0.92
N THR A 133 6.12 -14.22 0.99
CA THR A 133 6.49 -13.38 -0.15
C THR A 133 8.00 -13.23 -0.25
N THR A 134 8.50 -12.88 -1.44
CA THR A 134 9.94 -12.66 -1.67
C THR A 134 10.42 -11.39 -0.98
N ILE A 135 11.65 -11.39 -0.46
CA ILE A 135 12.38 -10.17 -0.06
C ILE A 135 13.39 -9.78 -1.15
N ASP A 136 13.87 -10.76 -1.91
CA ASP A 136 14.88 -10.56 -2.95
C ASP A 136 14.33 -9.88 -4.21
N ARG A 137 15.22 -9.65 -5.17
CA ARG A 137 14.92 -9.08 -6.50
C ARG A 137 14.44 -7.64 -6.46
N ARG A 138 14.89 -6.87 -5.46
CA ARG A 138 14.57 -5.44 -5.28
C ARG A 138 13.07 -5.21 -5.09
N PHE A 139 12.39 -6.20 -4.49
CA PHE A 139 10.96 -6.16 -4.23
C PHE A 139 10.68 -5.59 -2.85
N MET A 140 10.15 -4.36 -2.82
CA MET A 140 10.01 -3.59 -1.59
C MET A 140 9.08 -4.23 -0.55
N ALA A 141 7.98 -4.87 -0.97
CA ALA A 141 6.95 -5.29 -0.01
C ALA A 141 7.44 -6.35 0.99
N GLY A 142 8.20 -7.36 0.54
CA GLY A 142 8.75 -8.36 1.46
C GLY A 142 9.73 -7.75 2.47
N LEU A 143 10.58 -6.83 2.03
CA LEU A 143 11.48 -6.07 2.90
C LEU A 143 10.69 -5.24 3.91
N ALA A 144 9.66 -4.53 3.44
CA ALA A 144 8.78 -3.72 4.27
C ALA A 144 8.16 -4.55 5.41
N TYR A 145 7.52 -5.69 5.08
CA TYR A 145 6.93 -6.57 6.09
C TYR A 145 7.95 -7.10 7.09
N PHE A 146 9.15 -7.48 6.62
CA PHE A 146 10.23 -7.89 7.51
C PHE A 146 10.59 -6.79 8.50
N LEU A 147 10.80 -5.57 8.02
CA LEU A 147 11.15 -4.42 8.85
C LEU A 147 10.03 -4.06 9.84
N GLY A 148 8.77 -4.04 9.39
CA GLY A 148 7.61 -3.73 10.23
C GLY A 148 7.38 -4.73 11.36
N ILE A 149 7.42 -6.03 11.06
CA ILE A 149 7.29 -7.09 12.07
C ILE A 149 8.41 -6.99 13.11
N ARG A 150 9.65 -6.72 12.66
CA ARG A 150 10.78 -6.50 13.57
C ARG A 150 10.58 -5.27 14.44
N LYS A 151 10.13 -4.15 13.86
CA LYS A 151 9.93 -2.88 14.58
C LYS A 151 8.83 -2.98 15.64
N MET A 152 7.73 -3.69 15.36
CA MET A 152 6.66 -3.88 16.34
C MET A 152 6.99 -4.91 17.44
N GLY A 153 8.12 -5.62 17.32
CA GLY A 153 8.54 -6.64 18.28
C GLY A 153 7.80 -7.97 18.16
N ALA A 154 7.29 -8.29 16.98
CA ALA A 154 6.78 -9.62 16.63
C ALA A 154 7.89 -10.48 16.00
N SER A 155 7.66 -11.79 15.94
CA SER A 155 8.59 -12.75 15.36
C SER A 155 8.23 -13.02 13.90
N ILE A 156 9.23 -13.18 13.04
CA ILE A 156 9.03 -13.43 11.61
C ILE A 156 9.73 -14.71 11.15
N ILE A 157 8.98 -15.56 10.45
CA ILE A 157 9.48 -16.74 9.74
C ILE A 157 9.55 -16.38 8.26
N ARG A 158 10.76 -16.35 7.69
CA ARG A 158 10.98 -15.95 6.30
C ARG A 158 11.07 -17.18 5.39
N VAL A 159 9.92 -17.79 5.09
CA VAL A 159 9.87 -18.97 4.21
C VAL A 159 10.01 -18.56 2.74
N GLY A 160 9.50 -17.37 2.38
CA GLY A 160 9.48 -16.93 0.99
C GLY A 160 8.34 -17.56 0.20
N ALA A 161 8.36 -17.43 -1.13
CA ALA A 161 7.25 -17.82 -1.99
C ALA A 161 7.31 -19.29 -2.44
N GLY A 162 6.13 -19.91 -2.63
CA GLY A 162 5.93 -20.88 -3.71
C GLY A 162 6.07 -22.39 -3.41
N ILE A 163 6.32 -22.82 -2.18
CA ILE A 163 6.46 -24.27 -1.87
C ILE A 163 5.55 -24.67 -0.70
N PRO A 164 4.30 -25.15 -0.95
CA PRO A 164 3.33 -25.44 0.10
C PRO A 164 3.80 -26.39 1.20
N GLU A 165 4.62 -27.39 0.85
CA GLU A 165 5.23 -28.31 1.81
C GLU A 165 6.06 -27.59 2.89
N LEU A 166 7.01 -26.75 2.46
CA LEU A 166 7.85 -25.96 3.37
C LEU A 166 7.04 -24.98 4.22
N GLN A 167 5.94 -24.47 3.68
CA GLN A 167 5.05 -23.58 4.41
C GLN A 167 4.33 -24.32 5.55
N TRP A 168 3.80 -25.52 5.28
CA TRP A 168 3.14 -26.34 6.29
C TRP A 168 4.11 -26.91 7.32
N ASP A 169 5.32 -27.30 6.91
CA ASP A 169 6.37 -27.69 7.84
C ASP A 169 6.73 -26.57 8.81
N SER A 170 6.85 -25.33 8.30
CA SER A 170 7.09 -24.14 9.13
C SER A 170 5.92 -23.83 10.04
N ILE A 171 4.68 -23.95 9.54
CA ILE A 171 3.47 -23.75 10.36
C ILE A 171 3.42 -24.75 11.51
N ARG A 172 3.74 -26.03 11.26
CA ARG A 172 3.78 -27.08 12.29
C ARG A 172 4.89 -26.84 13.32
N LEU A 173 6.06 -26.36 12.89
CA LEU A 173 7.23 -26.24 13.74
C LEU A 173 7.20 -24.98 14.62
N TYR A 174 6.74 -23.86 14.07
CA TYR A 174 6.85 -22.55 14.71
C TYR A 174 5.50 -21.95 15.12
N GLU A 175 4.40 -22.61 14.77
CA GLU A 175 3.04 -22.24 15.15
C GLU A 175 2.70 -20.74 14.92
N PRO A 176 2.91 -20.20 13.70
CA PRO A 176 2.57 -18.81 13.40
C PRO A 176 1.07 -18.58 13.56
N LYS A 177 0.71 -17.44 14.17
CA LYS A 177 -0.67 -16.98 14.30
C LYS A 177 -1.15 -16.26 13.05
N TYR A 178 -0.24 -15.58 12.36
CA TYR A 178 -0.54 -14.83 11.13
C TYR A 178 0.33 -15.26 9.96
N LEU A 179 -0.23 -15.20 8.76
CA LEU A 179 0.49 -15.35 7.50
C LEU A 179 0.48 -14.01 6.75
N ILE A 180 1.52 -13.77 5.95
CA ILE A 180 1.52 -12.72 4.92
C ILE A 180 1.64 -13.42 3.57
N ALA A 181 0.59 -13.36 2.76
CA ALA A 181 0.48 -14.19 1.57
C ALA A 181 -0.37 -13.55 0.45
N VAL A 182 -0.18 -14.04 -0.77
CA VAL A 182 -1.11 -13.79 -1.88
C VAL A 182 -2.34 -14.69 -1.70
N PRO A 183 -3.59 -14.17 -1.76
CA PRO A 183 -4.82 -14.93 -1.52
C PRO A 183 -4.92 -16.25 -2.31
N SER A 184 -4.61 -16.24 -3.61
CA SER A 184 -4.64 -17.44 -4.45
C SER A 184 -3.66 -18.53 -4.00
N PHE A 185 -2.57 -18.15 -3.32
CA PHE A 185 -1.65 -19.12 -2.73
C PHE A 185 -2.21 -19.75 -1.45
N VAL A 186 -3.09 -19.08 -0.72
CA VAL A 186 -3.80 -19.66 0.43
C VAL A 186 -4.70 -20.82 -0.01
N LEU A 187 -5.36 -20.71 -1.17
CA LEU A 187 -6.11 -21.84 -1.74
C LEU A 187 -5.19 -23.02 -2.06
N LYS A 188 -4.02 -22.78 -2.67
CA LYS A 188 -3.04 -23.84 -2.93
C LYS A 188 -2.53 -24.50 -1.64
N MET A 189 -2.39 -23.73 -0.56
CA MET A 189 -2.06 -24.26 0.76
C MET A 189 -3.13 -25.21 1.28
N ILE A 190 -4.41 -24.82 1.14
CA ILE A 190 -5.54 -25.65 1.53
C ILE A 190 -5.60 -26.94 0.69
N GLU A 191 -5.48 -26.84 -0.63
CA GLU A 191 -5.49 -28.01 -1.53
C GLU A 191 -4.35 -28.99 -1.21
N TYR A 192 -3.15 -28.47 -0.94
CA TYR A 192 -2.02 -29.30 -0.51
C TYR A 192 -2.31 -29.98 0.83
N ALA A 193 -2.89 -29.25 1.78
CA ALA A 193 -3.24 -29.82 3.09
C ALA A 193 -4.27 -30.95 2.97
N GLU A 194 -5.32 -30.74 2.17
CA GLU A 194 -6.36 -31.75 1.89
C GLU A 194 -5.76 -33.01 1.24
N LYS A 195 -4.85 -32.84 0.27
CA LYS A 195 -4.18 -33.95 -0.42
C LYS A 195 -3.23 -34.76 0.49
N ASN A 196 -2.63 -34.11 1.49
CA ASN A 196 -1.61 -34.72 2.34
C ASN A 196 -2.10 -35.02 3.77
N GLY A 197 -3.41 -34.93 4.03
CA GLY A 197 -3.99 -35.25 5.33
C GLY A 197 -3.59 -34.28 6.45
N ILE A 198 -3.27 -33.03 6.13
CA ILE A 198 -2.94 -31.99 7.10
C ILE A 198 -4.25 -31.29 7.51
N ASP A 199 -4.57 -31.30 8.81
CA ASP A 199 -5.72 -30.55 9.34
C ASP A 199 -5.36 -29.06 9.51
N TYR A 200 -5.49 -28.32 8.41
CA TYR A 200 -5.24 -26.88 8.39
C TYR A 200 -6.15 -26.08 9.32
N ARG A 201 -7.37 -26.57 9.60
CA ARG A 201 -8.34 -25.87 10.45
C ARG A 201 -7.95 -25.92 11.93
N ALA A 202 -7.27 -26.98 12.34
CA ALA A 202 -6.71 -27.13 13.68
C ALA A 202 -5.36 -26.42 13.87
N SER A 203 -4.82 -25.78 12.83
CA SER A 203 -3.51 -25.11 12.93
C SER A 203 -3.53 -23.83 13.79
N SER A 204 -2.33 -23.35 14.11
CA SER A 204 -2.09 -22.11 14.85
C SER A 204 -2.60 -20.85 14.14
N VAL A 205 -2.74 -20.90 12.81
CA VAL A 205 -3.05 -19.73 11.97
C VAL A 205 -4.48 -19.24 12.23
N LYS A 206 -4.62 -17.94 12.51
CA LYS A 206 -5.90 -17.24 12.76
C LYS A 206 -6.19 -16.13 11.75
N GLY A 207 -5.18 -15.57 11.10
CA GLY A 207 -5.38 -14.53 10.10
C GLY A 207 -4.32 -14.50 9.00
N VAL A 208 -4.68 -13.92 7.87
CA VAL A 208 -3.80 -13.69 6.72
C VAL A 208 -3.88 -12.22 6.33
N VAL A 209 -2.72 -11.57 6.28
CA VAL A 209 -2.56 -10.26 5.65
C VAL A 209 -2.23 -10.50 4.18
N CYS A 210 -3.10 -10.00 3.31
CA CYS A 210 -3.13 -10.33 1.89
C CYS A 210 -2.55 -9.22 1.03
N ILE A 211 -1.72 -9.61 0.07
CA ILE A 211 -1.05 -8.73 -0.90
C ILE A 211 -1.29 -9.19 -2.34
N GLY A 212 -1.38 -8.23 -3.25
CA GLY A 212 -1.32 -8.46 -4.70
C GLY A 212 -2.66 -8.82 -5.36
N GLU A 213 -3.64 -9.31 -4.60
CA GLU A 213 -4.98 -9.61 -5.10
C GLU A 213 -6.05 -9.03 -4.16
N ALA A 214 -7.16 -8.56 -4.72
CA ALA A 214 -8.26 -7.98 -3.96
C ALA A 214 -9.08 -9.06 -3.23
N LEU A 215 -9.41 -8.78 -1.97
CA LEU A 215 -10.31 -9.62 -1.17
C LEU A 215 -11.76 -9.13 -1.19
N ARG A 216 -11.98 -7.92 -1.70
CA ARG A 216 -13.26 -7.20 -1.63
C ARG A 216 -13.56 -6.55 -2.98
N ASN A 217 -14.84 -6.53 -3.35
CA ASN A 217 -15.37 -5.73 -4.44
C ASN A 217 -15.49 -4.26 -3.99
N GLN A 218 -15.86 -3.36 -4.90
CA GLN A 218 -16.04 -1.94 -4.59
C GLN A 218 -17.09 -1.67 -3.50
N ASP A 219 -18.12 -2.52 -3.41
CA ASP A 219 -19.16 -2.44 -2.37
C ASP A 219 -18.73 -3.08 -1.03
N PHE A 220 -17.45 -3.41 -0.88
CA PHE A 220 -16.86 -4.12 0.25
C PHE A 220 -17.45 -5.53 0.50
N SER A 221 -18.16 -6.11 -0.46
CA SER A 221 -18.51 -7.52 -0.40
C SER A 221 -17.28 -8.40 -0.71
N PRO A 222 -17.14 -9.60 -0.12
CA PRO A 222 -16.03 -10.51 -0.45
C PRO A 222 -16.01 -10.92 -1.93
N THR A 223 -14.82 -10.93 -2.54
CA THR A 223 -14.60 -11.51 -3.88
C THR A 223 -14.87 -13.01 -3.88
N LEU A 224 -15.05 -13.62 -5.06
CA LEU A 224 -15.21 -15.07 -5.18
C LEU A 224 -14.02 -15.83 -4.57
N LEU A 225 -12.81 -15.31 -4.79
CA LEU A 225 -11.58 -15.86 -4.21
C LEU A 225 -11.63 -15.84 -2.67
N ALA A 226 -11.98 -14.70 -2.07
CA ALA A 226 -12.12 -14.57 -0.62
C ALA A 226 -13.18 -15.53 -0.05
N LYS A 227 -14.34 -15.64 -0.72
CA LYS A 227 -15.42 -16.57 -0.33
C LYS A 227 -14.93 -18.01 -0.30
N LYS A 228 -14.30 -18.48 -1.39
CA LYS A 228 -13.74 -19.85 -1.50
C LYS A 228 -12.76 -20.17 -0.36
N ILE A 229 -11.90 -19.22 0.01
CA ILE A 229 -10.97 -19.39 1.15
C ILE A 229 -11.75 -19.52 2.46
N THR A 230 -12.66 -18.60 2.75
CA THR A 230 -13.41 -18.57 4.02
C THR A 230 -14.39 -19.73 4.18
N GLU A 231 -14.95 -20.25 3.10
CA GLU A 231 -15.82 -21.44 3.10
C GLU A 231 -15.03 -22.71 3.45
N LYS A 232 -13.82 -22.85 2.89
CA LYS A 232 -12.93 -23.98 3.19
C LYS A 232 -12.32 -23.85 4.59
N TRP A 233 -11.82 -22.68 4.95
CA TRP A 233 -11.12 -22.41 6.22
C TRP A 233 -11.93 -21.46 7.10
N GLN A 234 -13.00 -22.00 7.68
CA GLN A 234 -13.90 -21.24 8.54
C GLN A 234 -13.17 -20.64 9.76
N GLY A 235 -13.46 -19.38 10.06
CA GLY A 235 -12.84 -18.63 11.15
C GLY A 235 -11.52 -17.92 10.81
N LEU A 236 -10.92 -18.22 9.65
CA LEU A 236 -9.72 -17.52 9.17
C LEU A 236 -10.05 -16.07 8.80
N GLN A 237 -9.37 -15.11 9.42
CA GLN A 237 -9.50 -13.70 9.07
C GLN A 237 -8.63 -13.36 7.85
N LEU A 238 -9.17 -12.61 6.90
CA LEU A 238 -8.42 -12.12 5.73
C LEU A 238 -8.44 -10.59 5.75
N TYR A 239 -7.27 -9.97 5.64
CA TYR A 239 -7.11 -8.51 5.64
C TYR A 239 -6.42 -8.08 4.35
N SER A 240 -6.98 -7.11 3.63
CA SER A 240 -6.34 -6.58 2.43
C SER A 240 -5.31 -5.51 2.78
N THR A 241 -4.23 -5.48 1.99
CA THR A 241 -3.26 -4.38 1.96
C THR A 241 -3.20 -3.78 0.57
N TYR A 242 -3.13 -2.46 0.51
CA TYR A 242 -2.84 -1.71 -0.71
C TYR A 242 -1.55 -0.93 -0.51
N ALA A 243 -0.58 -1.16 -1.39
CA ALA A 243 0.73 -0.54 -1.34
C ALA A 243 1.35 -0.47 -2.74
N SER A 244 2.30 0.43 -2.90
CA SER A 244 3.18 0.49 -4.07
C SER A 244 4.58 0.95 -3.66
N THR A 245 5.56 0.70 -4.52
CA THR A 245 6.94 1.17 -4.25
C THR A 245 6.98 2.69 -4.22
N GLU A 246 6.20 3.32 -5.09
CA GLU A 246 6.04 4.76 -5.22
C GLU A 246 5.47 5.39 -3.95
N MET A 247 4.53 4.73 -3.28
CA MET A 247 3.92 5.22 -2.03
C MET A 247 4.86 5.17 -0.83
N SER A 248 5.79 4.19 -0.80
CA SER A 248 6.59 3.87 0.38
C SER A 248 5.74 3.76 1.68
N THR A 249 4.46 3.41 1.52
CA THR A 249 3.41 3.48 2.53
C THR A 249 2.36 2.43 2.16
N THR A 250 1.75 1.79 3.16
CA THR A 250 0.80 0.69 2.99
C THR A 250 -0.49 1.01 3.71
N PHE A 251 -1.63 0.89 3.02
CA PHE A 251 -2.95 1.01 3.62
C PHE A 251 -3.50 -0.37 3.90
N THR A 252 -3.84 -0.66 5.16
CA THR A 252 -4.28 -1.98 5.61
C THR A 252 -5.68 -1.93 6.20
N GLU A 253 -6.50 -2.92 5.85
CA GLU A 253 -7.83 -3.10 6.44
C GLU A 253 -7.74 -3.39 7.94
N CYS A 254 -8.69 -2.83 8.69
CA CYS A 254 -8.95 -3.22 10.07
C CYS A 254 -9.92 -4.42 10.14
N GLU A 255 -10.31 -4.82 11.35
CA GLU A 255 -11.29 -5.88 11.62
C GLU A 255 -12.66 -5.67 10.96
N TYR A 256 -12.99 -4.42 10.58
CA TYR A 256 -14.23 -4.13 9.89
C TYR A 256 -14.15 -4.33 8.37
N GLN A 257 -12.97 -4.49 7.76
CA GLN A 257 -12.81 -4.84 6.34
C GLN A 257 -13.58 -3.93 5.36
N HIS A 258 -13.56 -2.62 5.63
CA HIS A 258 -14.17 -1.60 4.79
C HIS A 258 -13.09 -0.62 4.29
N GLY A 259 -12.10 -1.15 3.57
CA GLY A 259 -11.00 -0.37 2.98
C GLY A 259 -9.78 -0.19 3.87
N GLY A 260 -8.64 0.08 3.24
CA GLY A 260 -7.36 0.24 3.90
C GLY A 260 -7.22 1.62 4.53
N HIS A 261 -6.78 1.70 5.79
CA HIS A 261 -6.63 2.97 6.49
C HIS A 261 -5.47 3.80 5.95
N HIS A 262 -5.76 5.07 5.69
CA HIS A 262 -4.77 6.09 5.32
C HIS A 262 -3.93 6.53 6.52
N HIS A 263 -2.65 6.84 6.28
CA HIS A 263 -1.66 7.28 7.27
C HIS A 263 -1.27 8.75 7.02
N PRO A 264 -1.97 9.74 7.61
CA PRO A 264 -1.80 11.15 7.28
C PRO A 264 -0.43 11.71 7.65
N GLU A 265 0.30 11.07 8.56
CA GLU A 265 1.68 11.41 8.89
C GLU A 265 2.72 10.96 7.87
N LEU A 266 2.33 10.10 6.94
CA LEU A 266 3.24 9.47 5.98
C LEU A 266 2.97 9.92 4.55
N ILE A 267 1.73 10.24 4.19
CA ILE A 267 1.36 10.46 2.80
C ILE A 267 0.13 11.38 2.72
N ILE A 268 0.06 12.19 1.67
CA ILE A 268 -1.12 12.93 1.26
C ILE A 268 -1.67 12.24 0.02
N THR A 269 -2.97 12.01 -0.03
CA THR A 269 -3.66 11.36 -1.16
C THR A 269 -4.71 12.28 -1.76
N GLU A 270 -4.72 12.36 -3.09
CA GLU A 270 -5.79 12.92 -3.89
C GLU A 270 -6.38 11.80 -4.76
N VAL A 271 -7.68 11.83 -5.03
CA VAL A 271 -8.31 10.99 -6.07
C VAL A 271 -8.74 11.91 -7.18
N LEU A 272 -8.13 11.79 -8.36
CA LEU A 272 -8.26 12.76 -9.45
C LEU A 272 -9.03 12.18 -10.64
N ASP A 273 -9.87 12.99 -11.27
CA ASP A 273 -10.51 12.69 -12.56
C ASP A 273 -9.51 12.72 -13.74
N ASP A 274 -10.00 12.57 -14.96
CA ASP A 274 -9.13 12.60 -16.16
C ASP A 274 -8.57 14.00 -16.44
N GLU A 275 -9.28 15.04 -16.05
CA GLU A 275 -8.91 16.45 -16.14
C GLU A 275 -7.91 16.89 -15.06
N GLY A 276 -7.70 16.07 -14.02
CA GLY A 276 -6.77 16.33 -12.92
C GLY A 276 -7.39 17.01 -11.69
N HIS A 277 -8.71 17.13 -11.63
CA HIS A 277 -9.43 17.70 -10.48
C HIS A 277 -9.78 16.62 -9.45
N PRO A 278 -9.87 16.97 -8.16
CA PRO A 278 -10.30 16.03 -7.13
C PRO A 278 -11.75 15.63 -7.33
N VAL A 279 -12.03 14.33 -7.23
CA VAL A 279 -13.40 13.80 -7.23
C VAL A 279 -14.03 13.86 -5.83
N PRO A 280 -15.37 13.89 -5.72
CA PRO A 280 -16.07 13.78 -4.44
C PRO A 280 -15.75 12.50 -3.65
N ASP A 281 -15.95 12.53 -2.33
CA ASP A 281 -15.81 11.34 -1.46
C ASP A 281 -16.69 10.19 -1.96
N GLY A 282 -16.12 8.99 -2.02
CA GLY A 282 -16.76 7.78 -2.56
C GLY A 282 -16.78 7.67 -4.09
N GLU A 283 -16.46 8.72 -4.84
CA GLU A 283 -16.30 8.62 -6.29
C GLU A 283 -14.92 8.07 -6.67
N SER A 284 -14.89 7.35 -7.80
CA SER A 284 -13.67 6.70 -8.28
C SER A 284 -12.85 7.62 -9.18
N GLY A 285 -11.55 7.62 -8.97
CA GLY A 285 -10.59 8.31 -9.83
C GLY A 285 -9.18 7.74 -9.66
N GLU A 286 -8.20 8.38 -10.27
CA GLU A 286 -6.81 7.96 -10.19
C GLU A 286 -6.16 8.44 -8.89
N LEU A 287 -5.65 7.50 -8.10
CA LEU A 287 -4.90 7.82 -6.89
C LEU A 287 -3.64 8.62 -7.25
N THR A 288 -3.52 9.77 -6.63
CA THR A 288 -2.38 10.67 -6.75
C THR A 288 -1.81 10.92 -5.37
N ILE A 289 -0.49 10.78 -5.23
CA ILE A 289 0.16 10.75 -3.91
C ILE A 289 1.22 11.82 -3.77
N THR A 290 1.42 12.26 -2.53
CA THR A 290 2.56 13.08 -2.12
C THR A 290 3.18 12.46 -0.87
N THR A 291 4.42 11.99 -0.96
CA THR A 291 5.07 11.27 0.14
C THR A 291 5.69 12.23 1.15
N LEU A 292 5.35 12.06 2.43
CA LEU A 292 5.85 12.88 3.52
C LEU A 292 6.99 12.16 4.25
N GLY A 293 8.06 12.88 4.58
CA GLY A 293 9.17 12.37 5.38
C GLY A 293 10.09 11.36 4.69
N VAL A 294 9.95 11.15 3.38
CA VAL A 294 10.93 10.42 2.56
C VAL A 294 12.14 11.34 2.32
N GLU A 295 13.36 10.83 2.49
CA GLU A 295 14.61 11.55 2.32
C GLU A 295 15.21 11.32 0.92
N GLY A 296 15.24 10.06 0.46
CA GLY A 296 15.95 9.66 -0.76
C GLY A 296 15.30 10.18 -2.05
N MET A 297 14.06 9.75 -2.30
CA MET A 297 13.28 10.09 -3.51
C MET A 297 11.83 10.42 -3.16
N PRO A 298 11.56 11.58 -2.53
CA PRO A 298 10.19 12.00 -2.25
C PRO A 298 9.44 12.29 -3.56
N LEU A 299 8.14 12.02 -3.56
CA LEU A 299 7.25 12.24 -4.69
C LEU A 299 6.19 13.27 -4.34
N LEU A 300 5.96 14.21 -5.24
CA LEU A 300 4.93 15.26 -5.16
C LEU A 300 3.93 15.09 -6.30
N ARG A 301 2.65 14.99 -5.91
CA ARG A 301 1.49 14.78 -6.80
C ARG A 301 1.72 13.71 -7.87
N PHE A 302 2.26 12.57 -7.47
CA PHE A 302 2.56 11.46 -8.36
C PHE A 302 1.32 10.61 -8.62
N ARG A 303 0.91 10.48 -9.88
CA ARG A 303 -0.23 9.63 -10.26
C ARG A 303 0.19 8.16 -10.34
N THR A 304 -0.44 7.29 -9.56
CA THR A 304 -0.03 5.88 -9.45
C THR A 304 -0.52 5.02 -10.61
N GLY A 305 -1.49 5.52 -11.38
CA GLY A 305 -2.22 4.74 -12.39
C GLY A 305 -3.24 3.78 -11.80
N ASP A 306 -3.43 3.73 -10.48
CA ASP A 306 -4.42 2.89 -9.80
C ASP A 306 -5.72 3.66 -9.60
N ILE A 307 -6.84 3.01 -9.92
CA ILE A 307 -8.18 3.58 -9.79
C ILE A 307 -8.79 3.10 -8.49
N VAL A 308 -9.15 4.05 -7.63
CA VAL A 308 -9.68 3.83 -6.27
C VAL A 308 -10.75 4.88 -5.96
N ALA A 309 -11.51 4.63 -4.90
CA ALA A 309 -12.29 5.63 -4.20
C ALA A 309 -11.74 5.83 -2.77
N MET A 310 -11.92 7.03 -2.23
CA MET A 310 -11.64 7.33 -0.83
C MET A 310 -12.94 7.45 -0.06
N HIS A 311 -12.95 6.96 1.18
CA HIS A 311 -14.09 7.02 2.09
C HIS A 311 -13.68 7.69 3.40
N SER A 312 -14.13 8.93 3.58
CA SER A 312 -13.69 9.79 4.70
C SER A 312 -14.52 9.60 5.97
N THR A 313 -15.59 8.81 5.91
CA THR A 313 -16.41 8.51 7.11
C THR A 313 -15.57 7.82 8.19
N PRO A 314 -15.57 8.32 9.45
CA PRO A 314 -14.85 7.71 10.55
C PRO A 314 -15.17 6.23 10.73
N CYS A 315 -14.16 5.44 11.03
CA CYS A 315 -14.30 4.00 11.15
C CYS A 315 -14.65 3.59 12.59
N LYS A 316 -15.39 2.49 12.72
CA LYS A 316 -15.75 1.90 14.01
C LYS A 316 -14.53 1.39 14.80
N CYS A 317 -13.36 1.23 14.16
CA CYS A 317 -12.11 0.87 14.85
C CYS A 317 -11.49 2.03 15.66
N GLY A 318 -12.09 3.23 15.60
CA GLY A 318 -11.63 4.42 16.32
C GLY A 318 -10.72 5.35 15.51
N ARG A 319 -10.37 4.97 14.27
CA ARG A 319 -9.66 5.86 13.33
C ARG A 319 -10.64 6.81 12.65
N HIS A 320 -10.26 8.07 12.56
CA HIS A 320 -10.95 9.12 11.83
C HIS A 320 -10.34 9.37 10.45
N THR A 321 -9.30 8.61 10.08
CA THR A 321 -8.69 8.71 8.75
C THR A 321 -9.56 8.12 7.66
N ALA A 322 -9.43 8.67 6.46
CA ALA A 322 -10.06 8.12 5.28
C ALA A 322 -9.55 6.69 4.99
N ARG A 323 -10.37 5.93 4.26
CA ARG A 323 -10.08 4.56 3.86
C ARG A 323 -10.08 4.44 2.35
N VAL A 324 -9.05 3.81 1.80
CA VAL A 324 -8.97 3.51 0.37
C VAL A 324 -9.83 2.30 0.04
N SER A 325 -10.58 2.35 -1.05
CA SER A 325 -11.29 1.20 -1.58
C SER A 325 -10.31 0.13 -2.09
N PRO A 326 -10.77 -1.12 -2.35
CA PRO A 326 -10.03 -2.03 -3.21
C PRO A 326 -9.72 -1.37 -4.55
N VAL A 327 -8.58 -1.72 -5.16
CA VAL A 327 -8.20 -1.19 -6.48
C VAL A 327 -9.17 -1.72 -7.53
N LEU A 328 -9.87 -0.81 -8.21
CA LEU A 328 -10.82 -1.13 -9.28
C LEU A 328 -10.09 -1.68 -10.51
N GLY A 329 -8.93 -1.10 -10.79
CA GLY A 329 -8.06 -1.46 -11.89
C GLY A 329 -6.99 -0.42 -12.14
N ARG A 330 -6.24 -0.63 -13.21
CA ARG A 330 -5.21 0.31 -13.68
C ARG A 330 -5.75 1.17 -14.81
N LYS A 331 -5.50 2.47 -14.78
CA LYS A 331 -5.91 3.43 -15.82
C LYS A 331 -5.47 3.00 -17.22
N GLN A 332 -4.23 2.53 -17.37
CA GLN A 332 -3.68 2.06 -18.65
C GLN A 332 -4.33 0.76 -19.17
N GLN A 333 -5.05 0.04 -18.31
CA GLN A 333 -5.76 -1.20 -18.66
C GLN A 333 -7.28 -0.98 -18.80
N MET A 334 -7.73 0.28 -18.76
CA MET A 334 -9.14 0.65 -18.85
C MET A 334 -9.72 0.27 -20.22
N ILE A 335 -10.85 -0.44 -20.22
CA ILE A 335 -11.61 -0.81 -21.42
C ILE A 335 -12.94 -0.07 -21.41
N LYS A 336 -13.19 0.78 -22.41
CA LYS A 336 -14.50 1.40 -22.61
C LYS A 336 -15.37 0.50 -23.49
N TYR A 337 -16.48 -0.01 -22.95
CA TYR A 337 -17.42 -0.85 -23.70
C TYR A 337 -18.87 -0.39 -23.48
N LYS A 338 -19.55 -0.02 -24.56
CA LYS A 338 -20.96 0.45 -24.56
C LYS A 338 -21.27 1.53 -23.51
N GLY A 339 -20.36 2.48 -23.33
CA GLY A 339 -20.50 3.57 -22.36
C GLY A 339 -20.21 3.20 -20.90
N THR A 340 -19.80 1.95 -20.64
CA THR A 340 -19.34 1.50 -19.32
C THR A 340 -17.82 1.35 -19.32
N THR A 341 -17.19 1.72 -18.21
CA THR A 341 -15.77 1.50 -17.96
C THR A 341 -15.57 0.14 -17.31
N LEU A 342 -14.73 -0.71 -17.91
CA LEU A 342 -14.37 -2.03 -17.42
C LEU A 342 -12.87 -2.10 -17.14
N TYR A 343 -12.49 -2.83 -16.11
CA TYR A 343 -11.10 -3.12 -15.76
C TYR A 343 -10.85 -4.64 -15.74
N PRO A 344 -9.60 -5.10 -16.00
CA PRO A 344 -9.29 -6.53 -16.04
C PRO A 344 -9.69 -7.33 -14.79
N PRO A 345 -9.55 -6.83 -13.55
CA PRO A 345 -9.99 -7.57 -12.36
C PRO A 345 -11.45 -8.02 -12.43
N ALA A 346 -12.35 -7.16 -12.91
CA ALA A 346 -13.78 -7.48 -13.06
C ALA A 346 -14.03 -8.60 -14.09
N LEU A 347 -13.20 -8.69 -15.14
CA LEU A 347 -13.29 -9.75 -16.13
C LEU A 347 -12.76 -11.09 -15.59
N MET A 348 -11.66 -11.04 -14.84
CA MET A 348 -11.05 -12.24 -14.24
C MET A 348 -11.98 -12.90 -13.23
N ASP A 349 -12.64 -12.11 -12.38
CA ASP A 349 -13.64 -12.63 -11.43
C ASP A 349 -14.77 -13.38 -12.15
N LEU A 350 -15.30 -12.82 -13.24
CA LEU A 350 -16.31 -13.48 -14.07
C LEU A 350 -15.81 -14.79 -14.67
N LEU A 351 -14.60 -14.81 -15.23
CA LEU A 351 -14.02 -16.00 -15.85
C LEU A 351 -13.74 -17.11 -14.84
N THR A 352 -13.34 -16.78 -13.61
CA THR A 352 -13.15 -17.78 -12.52
C THR A 352 -14.44 -18.29 -11.88
N GLY A 353 -15.59 -17.72 -12.26
CA GLY A 353 -16.92 -18.17 -11.84
C GLY A 353 -17.51 -19.28 -12.72
N PHE A 354 -16.97 -19.48 -13.92
CA PHE A 354 -17.24 -20.64 -14.78
C PHE A 354 -16.23 -21.75 -14.47
#